data_AF-A0AAI9KVI5-F1
#
_entry.id   AF-A0AAI9KVI5-F1
#
_cell.length_a   1.000
_cell.length_b   1.000
_cell.length_c   1.000
_cell.angle_alpha   90.00
_cell.angle_beta   90.00
_cell.angle_gamma   90.00
#
_symmetry.space_group_name_H-M   'P 1'
#
loop_
_entity.id
_entity.type
_entity.pdbx_description
1 polymer ?
#
loop_
_entity_poly.entity_id
_entity_poly.type
_entity_poly.pdbx_seq_one_letter_code
_entity_poly.pdbx_strand_id
1 'polypeptide(L)'
;MSKNPFKQYQKEKVSDTTKLIRDALKLLSNSKYENKTRLATDVAKIVTEFKVQAYETLPEDKRNESPKPKPLSHVTLLRNKDYCNIIEVALANMEGKEMVAEPSFGELEQLRIRCANLESQKENLVRKIKNMDAQGVMAIESDQDLSAELDHKNKQIDLLIRLVDEMHSQVGGAFRLVREQEVSSHNPVSGWYGPMGLVATWDEMEELNRIRDEQNKRG
;
A
#
# COMPACT_ATOMS: atom_id res chain seq x y z
N MET A 1 3.03 60.11 1.69
CA MET A 1 3.35 58.67 1.80
C MET A 1 2.14 57.85 1.34
N SER A 2 2.19 57.23 0.16
CA SER A 2 1.07 56.44 -0.37
C SER A 2 0.91 55.14 0.41
N LYS A 3 -0.21 54.97 1.12
CA LYS A 3 -0.58 53.70 1.77
C LYS A 3 -1.00 52.73 0.66
N ASN A 4 -0.10 51.82 0.28
CA ASN A 4 -0.41 50.75 -0.67
C ASN A 4 -1.59 49.91 -0.12
N PRO A 5 -2.76 49.92 -0.78
CA PRO A 5 -3.98 49.26 -0.31
C PRO A 5 -3.90 47.73 -0.35
N PHE A 6 -2.92 47.16 -1.06
CA PHE A 6 -2.71 45.72 -1.17
C PHE A 6 -1.78 45.14 -0.11
N LYS A 7 -1.26 45.96 0.83
CA LYS A 7 -0.33 45.49 1.87
C LYS A 7 -0.91 44.37 2.72
N GLN A 8 -2.20 44.43 3.03
CA GLN A 8 -2.87 43.42 3.86
C GLN A 8 -3.01 42.10 3.10
N TYR A 9 -3.53 42.14 1.87
CA TYR A 9 -3.62 40.97 0.99
C TYR A 9 -2.25 40.31 0.74
N GLN A 10 -1.20 41.12 0.52
CA GLN A 10 0.16 40.60 0.35
C GLN A 10 0.68 39.92 1.62
N LYS A 11 0.39 40.48 2.80
CA LYS A 11 0.78 39.89 4.09
C LYS A 11 0.07 38.57 4.36
N GLU A 12 -1.23 38.48 4.08
CA GLU A 12 -2.02 37.26 4.21
C GLU A 12 -1.50 36.17 3.27
N LYS A 13 -1.27 36.50 1.99
CA LYS A 13 -0.68 35.57 1.02
C LYS A 13 0.69 35.05 1.41
N VAL A 14 1.53 35.92 2.00
CA VAL A 14 2.85 35.53 2.52
C VAL A 14 2.70 34.60 3.72
N SER A 15 1.79 34.90 4.64
CA SER A 15 1.47 34.06 5.81
C SER A 15 0.98 32.67 5.38
N ASP A 16 0.05 32.58 4.43
CA ASP A 16 -0.49 31.30 3.98
C ASP A 16 0.56 30.46 3.25
N THR A 17 1.36 31.11 2.39
CA THR A 17 2.48 30.42 1.74
C THR A 17 3.52 29.95 2.77
N THR A 18 3.74 30.74 3.83
CA THR A 18 4.63 30.36 4.93
C THR A 18 4.16 29.11 5.67
N LYS A 19 2.84 28.97 5.89
CA LYS A 19 2.27 27.76 6.50
C LYS A 19 2.53 26.54 5.62
N LEU A 20 2.24 26.64 4.33
CA LEU A 20 2.48 25.55 3.36
C LEU A 20 3.96 25.16 3.29
N ILE A 21 4.89 26.13 3.35
CA ILE A 21 6.33 25.86 3.40
C ILE A 21 6.69 25.06 4.66
N ARG A 22 6.15 25.43 5.82
CA ARG A 22 6.41 24.68 7.07
C ARG A 22 5.86 23.27 7.01
N ASP A 23 4.68 23.07 6.44
CA ASP A 23 4.10 21.74 6.30
C ASP A 23 4.87 20.88 5.30
N ALA A 24 5.33 21.46 4.20
CA ALA A 24 6.25 20.78 3.26
C ALA A 24 7.58 20.40 3.94
N LEU A 25 8.15 21.27 4.77
CA LEU A 25 9.37 20.99 5.51
C LEU A 25 9.20 19.90 6.58
N LYS A 26 8.01 19.77 7.18
CA LYS A 26 7.70 18.63 8.08
C LYS A 26 7.76 17.30 7.34
N LEU A 27 7.19 17.24 6.13
CA LEU A 27 7.26 16.04 5.28
C LEU A 27 8.70 15.68 4.90
N LEU A 28 9.52 16.69 4.65
CA LEU A 28 10.93 16.53 4.28
C LEU A 28 11.88 16.40 5.48
N SER A 29 11.37 16.37 6.71
CA SER A 29 12.18 16.45 7.94
C SER A 29 13.12 15.28 8.20
N ASN A 30 12.99 14.20 7.42
CA ASN A 30 13.85 13.01 7.49
C ASN A 30 14.76 12.87 6.25
N SER A 31 14.73 13.82 5.31
CA SER A 31 15.51 13.77 4.08
C SER A 31 16.81 14.58 4.20
N LYS A 32 17.91 14.08 3.63
CA LYS A 32 19.19 14.80 3.60
C LYS A 32 19.25 15.71 2.37
N TYR A 33 19.65 16.96 2.61
CA TYR A 33 19.87 17.95 1.56
C TYR A 33 21.29 18.50 1.62
N GLU A 34 22.00 18.46 0.50
CA GLU A 34 23.38 18.98 0.41
C GLU A 34 23.45 20.51 0.52
N ASN A 35 22.39 21.20 0.10
CA ASN A 35 22.33 22.64 0.09
C ASN A 35 20.89 23.15 0.09
N LYS A 36 20.74 24.42 0.48
CA LYS A 36 19.44 25.11 0.55
C LYS A 36 18.70 25.19 -0.79
N THR A 37 19.41 25.17 -1.91
CA THR A 37 18.80 25.25 -3.24
C THR A 37 18.05 23.97 -3.59
N ARG A 38 18.61 22.79 -3.29
CA ARG A 38 17.92 21.51 -3.46
C ARG A 38 16.71 21.40 -2.54
N LEU A 39 16.86 21.78 -1.26
CA LEU A 39 15.74 21.80 -0.31
C LEU A 39 14.62 22.75 -0.79
N ALA A 40 14.96 23.96 -1.21
CA ALA A 40 14.00 24.92 -1.75
C ALA A 40 13.31 24.41 -3.03
N THR A 41 14.00 23.62 -3.85
CA THR A 41 13.42 23.03 -5.06
C THR A 41 12.32 22.02 -4.73
N ASP A 42 12.58 21.12 -3.79
CA ASP A 42 11.58 20.11 -3.42
C ASP A 42 10.44 20.71 -2.59
N VAL A 43 10.75 21.65 -1.68
CA VAL A 43 9.71 22.44 -0.99
C VAL A 43 8.81 23.16 -2.01
N ALA A 44 9.36 23.75 -3.07
CA ALA A 44 8.58 24.43 -4.08
C ALA A 44 7.63 23.49 -4.84
N LYS A 45 8.07 22.26 -5.14
CA LYS A 45 7.21 21.22 -5.74
C LYS A 45 6.08 20.83 -4.81
N ILE A 46 6.37 20.48 -3.56
CA ILE A 46 5.37 20.06 -2.57
C ILE A 46 4.34 21.18 -2.33
N VAL A 47 4.79 22.42 -2.16
CA VAL A 47 3.88 23.57 -1.98
C VAL A 47 3.01 23.80 -3.22
N THR A 48 3.52 23.49 -4.41
CA THR A 48 2.73 23.55 -5.65
C THR A 48 1.64 22.47 -5.64
N GLU A 49 1.99 21.24 -5.29
CA GLU A 49 1.03 20.14 -5.15
C GLU A 49 -0.06 20.45 -4.13
N PHE A 50 0.29 20.98 -2.95
CA PHE A 50 -0.70 21.39 -1.96
C PHE A 50 -1.68 22.44 -2.49
N LYS A 51 -1.20 23.39 -3.30
CA LYS A 51 -2.07 24.40 -3.93
C LYS A 51 -2.97 23.80 -4.99
N VAL A 52 -2.45 22.90 -5.81
CA VAL A 52 -3.22 22.19 -6.84
C VAL A 52 -4.30 21.33 -6.18
N GLN A 53 -3.94 20.55 -5.17
CA GLN A 53 -4.89 19.73 -4.43
C GLN A 53 -5.99 20.58 -3.77
N ALA A 54 -5.62 21.67 -3.10
CA ALA A 54 -6.60 22.58 -2.51
C ALA A 54 -7.57 23.14 -3.58
N TYR A 55 -7.06 23.50 -4.75
CA TYR A 55 -7.87 23.95 -5.88
C TYR A 55 -8.79 22.85 -6.42
N GLU A 56 -8.29 21.62 -6.53
CA GLU A 56 -9.04 20.44 -7.00
C GLU A 56 -10.10 19.95 -6.00
N THR A 57 -10.05 20.40 -4.75
CA THR A 57 -11.11 20.14 -3.77
C THR A 57 -12.19 21.23 -3.73
N LEU A 58 -12.01 22.35 -4.44
CA LEU A 58 -13.02 23.41 -4.48
C LEU A 58 -14.24 23.00 -5.33
N PRO A 59 -15.47 23.42 -4.95
CA PRO A 59 -16.66 23.28 -5.79
C PRO A 59 -16.45 23.89 -7.19
N GLU A 60 -17.07 23.31 -8.22
CA GLU A 60 -16.88 23.72 -9.62
C GLU A 60 -17.14 25.21 -9.86
N ASP A 61 -18.16 25.78 -9.23
CA ASP A 61 -18.50 27.20 -9.33
C ASP A 61 -17.33 28.11 -8.93
N LYS A 62 -16.68 27.78 -7.80
CA LYS A 62 -15.53 28.55 -7.28
C LYS A 62 -14.25 28.29 -8.07
N ARG A 63 -14.15 27.13 -8.72
CA ARG A 63 -13.03 26.75 -9.58
C ARG A 63 -13.06 27.50 -10.91
N ASN A 64 -14.25 27.75 -11.45
CA ASN A 64 -14.42 28.53 -12.68
C ASN A 64 -14.14 30.03 -12.45
N GLU A 65 -14.41 30.53 -11.23
CA GLU A 65 -14.13 31.91 -10.83
C GLU A 65 -12.66 32.19 -10.50
N SER A 66 -11.87 31.16 -10.16
CA SER A 66 -10.49 31.30 -9.71
C SER A 66 -9.49 30.71 -10.71
N PRO A 67 -8.43 31.42 -11.11
CA PRO A 67 -7.43 30.85 -12.00
C PRO A 67 -6.68 29.69 -11.32
N LYS A 68 -6.35 28.65 -12.09
CA LYS A 68 -5.54 27.52 -11.61
C LYS A 68 -4.25 28.03 -10.96
N PRO A 69 -3.87 27.52 -9.77
CA PRO A 69 -2.69 27.98 -9.06
C PRO A 69 -1.43 27.81 -9.90
N LYS A 70 -0.62 28.87 -9.97
CA LYS A 70 0.67 28.84 -10.67
C LYS A 70 1.71 28.06 -9.86
N PRO A 71 2.62 27.33 -10.53
CA PRO A 71 3.69 26.62 -9.86
C PRO A 71 4.61 27.60 -9.11
N LEU A 72 5.00 27.22 -7.90
CA LEU A 72 5.96 27.98 -7.11
C LEU A 72 7.38 27.64 -7.57
N SER A 73 8.20 28.66 -7.81
CA SER A 73 9.61 28.46 -8.14
C SER A 73 10.48 28.51 -6.88
N HIS A 74 11.52 27.68 -6.84
CA HIS A 74 12.54 27.72 -5.79
C HIS A 74 13.24 29.08 -5.70
N VAL A 75 13.39 29.79 -6.83
CA VAL A 75 13.96 31.15 -6.86
C VAL A 75 13.07 32.11 -6.07
N THR A 76 11.75 31.95 -6.14
CA THR A 76 10.80 32.77 -5.36
C THR A 76 10.95 32.53 -3.87
N LEU A 77 11.19 31.28 -3.47
CA LEU A 77 11.45 30.93 -2.07
C LEU A 77 12.76 31.54 -1.56
N LEU A 78 13.83 31.49 -2.36
CA LEU A 78 15.13 32.03 -1.97
C LEU A 78 15.23 33.55 -2.04
N ARG A 79 14.41 34.22 -2.88
CA ARG A 79 14.37 35.69 -2.97
C ARG A 79 13.61 36.35 -1.83
N ASN A 80 12.59 35.70 -1.29
CA ASN A 80 11.83 36.24 -0.16
C ASN A 80 12.56 35.87 1.15
N LYS A 81 12.91 36.89 1.94
CA LYS A 81 13.67 36.71 3.19
C LYS A 81 12.94 35.83 4.21
N ASP A 82 11.63 35.97 4.34
CA ASP A 82 10.84 35.21 5.31
C ASP A 82 10.85 33.71 4.97
N TYR A 83 10.70 33.39 3.68
CA TYR A 83 10.75 32.00 3.21
C TYR A 83 12.15 31.41 3.28
N CYS A 84 13.15 32.19 2.87
CA CYS A 84 14.56 31.77 2.88
C CYS A 84 15.02 31.44 4.31
N ASN A 85 14.71 32.29 5.28
CA ASN A 85 15.06 32.08 6.68
C ASN A 85 14.46 30.76 7.22
N ILE A 86 13.23 30.44 6.86
CA ILE A 86 12.58 29.19 7.30
C ILE A 86 13.28 27.96 6.71
N ILE A 87 13.69 28.04 5.44
CA ILE A 87 14.41 26.96 4.75
C ILE A 87 15.80 26.77 5.35
N GLU A 88 16.52 27.86 5.64
CA GLU A 88 17.86 27.82 6.23
C GLU A 88 17.84 27.24 7.65
N VAL A 89 16.88 27.65 8.48
CA VAL A 89 16.68 27.07 9.82
C VAL A 89 16.34 25.58 9.73
N ALA A 90 15.49 25.19 8.79
CA ALA A 90 15.13 23.79 8.60
C ALA A 90 16.32 22.94 8.14
N LEU A 91 17.14 23.45 7.21
CA LEU A 91 18.34 22.77 6.73
C LEU A 91 19.33 22.51 7.88
N ALA A 92 19.60 23.53 8.70
CA ALA A 92 20.49 23.40 9.87
C ALA A 92 19.98 22.36 10.88
N ASN A 93 18.66 22.27 11.08
CA ASN A 93 18.05 21.27 11.97
C ASN A 93 18.07 19.85 11.39
N MET A 94 18.15 19.68 10.07
CA MET A 94 18.25 18.38 9.40
C MET A 94 19.67 17.82 9.45
N GLU A 95 20.69 18.67 9.51
CA GLU A 95 22.10 18.26 9.59
C GLU A 95 22.47 17.54 10.91
N GLY A 96 21.66 17.70 11.97
CA GLY A 96 21.88 17.12 13.30
C GLY A 96 21.08 15.86 13.64
N LYS A 97 20.28 15.32 12.71
CA LYS A 97 19.51 14.08 12.96
C LYS A 97 20.26 12.85 12.44
N GLU A 98 20.65 11.95 13.33
CA GLU A 98 21.01 10.59 12.96
C GLU A 98 19.79 9.87 12.37
N MET A 99 20.00 9.17 11.26
CA MET A 99 18.95 8.53 10.48
C MET A 99 18.33 7.34 11.21
N VAL A 100 17.02 7.15 10.99
CA VAL A 100 16.45 5.80 10.93
C VAL A 100 17.09 5.13 9.72
N ALA A 101 17.73 3.97 9.92
CA ALA A 101 18.49 3.24 8.90
C ALA A 101 17.75 3.21 7.56
N GLU A 102 18.49 3.40 6.45
CA GLU A 102 17.93 3.20 5.12
C GLU A 102 17.31 1.79 5.08
N PRO A 103 16.03 1.67 4.70
CA PRO A 103 15.39 0.37 4.64
C PRO A 103 16.15 -0.48 3.64
N SER A 104 16.53 -1.67 4.08
CA SER A 104 17.17 -2.67 3.25
C SER A 104 16.30 -2.98 2.03
N PHE A 105 16.93 -3.47 0.96
CA PHE A 105 16.22 -3.89 -0.25
C PHE A 105 15.07 -4.88 0.06
N GLY A 106 15.26 -5.76 1.05
CA GLY A 106 14.22 -6.67 1.52
C GLY A 106 13.02 -5.97 2.17
N GLU A 107 13.25 -4.94 2.99
CA GLU A 107 12.19 -4.14 3.60
C GLU A 107 11.42 -3.32 2.56
N LEU A 108 12.12 -2.80 1.55
CA LEU A 108 11.48 -2.11 0.42
C LEU A 108 10.60 -3.04 -0.41
N GLU A 109 11.07 -4.26 -0.68
CA GLU A 109 10.28 -5.25 -1.44
C GLU A 109 9.08 -5.74 -0.63
N GLN A 110 9.24 -5.98 0.68
CA GLN A 110 8.12 -6.29 1.58
C GLN A 110 7.08 -5.17 1.61
N LEU A 111 7.53 -3.92 1.70
CA LEU A 111 6.65 -2.76 1.68
C LEU A 111 5.90 -2.66 0.35
N ARG A 112 6.58 -2.91 -0.77
CA ARG A 112 5.98 -2.93 -2.11
C ARG A 112 4.89 -4.00 -2.24
N ILE A 113 5.17 -5.23 -1.79
CA ILE A 113 4.19 -6.32 -1.77
C ILE A 113 2.98 -5.94 -0.91
N ARG A 114 3.22 -5.33 0.26
CA ARG A 114 2.15 -4.87 1.14
C ARG A 114 1.31 -3.78 0.51
N CYS A 115 1.92 -2.80 -0.16
CA CYS A 115 1.22 -1.76 -0.91
C CYS A 115 0.35 -2.37 -2.02
N ALA A 116 0.89 -3.30 -2.83
CA ALA A 116 0.13 -3.96 -3.88
C ALA A 116 -1.08 -4.75 -3.32
N ASN A 117 -0.90 -5.45 -2.21
CA ASN A 117 -1.99 -6.15 -1.53
C ASN A 117 -3.07 -5.19 -1.03
N LEU A 118 -2.67 -4.10 -0.35
CA LEU A 118 -3.62 -3.08 0.11
C LEU A 118 -4.39 -2.41 -1.03
N GLU A 119 -3.73 -2.20 -2.17
CA GLU A 119 -4.35 -1.60 -3.35
C GLU A 119 -5.38 -2.55 -3.98
N SER A 120 -5.06 -3.85 -4.04
CA SER A 120 -6.02 -4.90 -4.44
C SER A 120 -7.22 -4.99 -3.49
N GLN A 121 -6.98 -4.93 -2.17
CA GLN A 121 -8.05 -4.92 -1.17
C GLN A 121 -8.96 -3.70 -1.32
N LYS A 122 -8.39 -2.51 -1.54
CA LYS A 122 -9.14 -1.29 -1.80
C LYS A 122 -10.00 -1.44 -3.06
N GLU A 123 -9.46 -1.97 -4.14
CA GLU A 123 -10.22 -2.17 -5.38
C GLU A 123 -11.39 -3.16 -5.17
N ASN A 124 -11.14 -4.25 -4.45
CA ASN A 124 -12.18 -5.21 -4.09
C ASN A 124 -13.28 -4.59 -3.23
N LEU A 125 -12.93 -3.74 -2.26
CA LEU A 125 -13.91 -3.02 -1.44
C LEU A 125 -14.71 -2.02 -2.28
N VAL A 126 -14.06 -1.26 -3.16
CA VAL A 126 -14.76 -0.36 -4.09
C VAL A 126 -15.72 -1.13 -4.99
N ARG A 127 -15.31 -2.30 -5.49
CA ARG A 127 -16.17 -3.18 -6.29
C ARG A 127 -17.35 -3.69 -5.47
N LYS A 128 -17.13 -4.13 -4.23
CA LYS A 128 -18.19 -4.55 -3.31
C LYS A 128 -19.18 -3.42 -3.03
N ILE A 129 -18.71 -2.20 -2.78
CA ILE A 129 -19.57 -1.04 -2.55
C ILE A 129 -20.38 -0.73 -3.80
N LYS A 130 -19.76 -0.67 -4.98
CA LYS A 130 -20.49 -0.46 -6.25
C LYS A 130 -21.54 -1.54 -6.49
N ASN A 131 -21.23 -2.80 -6.16
CA ASN A 131 -22.18 -3.89 -6.26
C ASN A 131 -23.32 -3.73 -5.25
N MET A 132 -23.04 -3.35 -4.01
CA MET A 132 -24.06 -3.07 -2.98
C MET A 132 -24.97 -1.89 -3.37
N ASP A 133 -24.39 -0.82 -3.91
CA ASP A 133 -25.13 0.35 -4.39
C ASP A 133 -26.00 0.03 -5.61
N ALA A 134 -25.57 -0.93 -6.46
CA ALA A 134 -26.36 -1.47 -7.56
C ALA A 134 -27.38 -2.55 -7.14
N GLN A 135 -27.22 -3.16 -5.96
CA GLN A 135 -27.98 -4.31 -5.46
C GLN A 135 -29.34 -3.97 -4.81
N GLY A 136 -29.79 -2.71 -4.85
CA GLY A 136 -31.14 -2.36 -4.38
C GLY A 136 -32.28 -3.12 -5.08
N VAL A 137 -32.02 -3.80 -6.21
CA VAL A 137 -33.03 -4.55 -6.99
C VAL A 137 -32.62 -6.01 -7.33
N MET A 138 -31.35 -6.42 -7.18
CA MET A 138 -30.84 -7.74 -7.65
C MET A 138 -30.26 -8.66 -6.56
N ALA A 139 -30.53 -8.44 -5.27
CA ALA A 139 -29.92 -9.21 -4.19
C ALA A 139 -30.40 -10.68 -4.07
N ILE A 140 -31.53 -11.05 -4.68
CA ILE A 140 -32.15 -12.38 -4.47
C ILE A 140 -31.62 -13.43 -5.46
N GLU A 141 -31.29 -13.05 -6.70
CA GLU A 141 -30.79 -13.99 -7.71
C GLU A 141 -29.29 -14.27 -7.57
N SER A 142 -28.47 -13.27 -7.18
CA SER A 142 -27.02 -13.45 -7.07
C SER A 142 -26.58 -14.36 -5.93
N ASP A 143 -27.34 -14.42 -4.83
CA ASP A 143 -26.97 -15.24 -3.67
C ASP A 143 -27.18 -16.73 -3.94
N GLN A 144 -28.18 -17.08 -4.76
CA GLN A 144 -28.40 -18.46 -5.22
C GLN A 144 -27.32 -18.90 -6.21
N ASP A 145 -26.93 -18.02 -7.14
CA ASP A 145 -25.88 -18.32 -8.12
C ASP A 145 -24.49 -18.45 -7.46
N LEU A 146 -24.17 -17.57 -6.51
CA LEU A 146 -22.92 -17.67 -5.73
C LEU A 146 -22.91 -18.90 -4.83
N SER A 147 -24.04 -19.27 -4.23
CA SER A 147 -24.17 -20.51 -3.46
C SER A 147 -23.96 -21.74 -4.34
N ALA A 148 -24.56 -21.76 -5.54
CA ALA A 148 -24.42 -22.88 -6.47
C ALA A 148 -22.99 -23.03 -7.00
N GLU A 149 -22.31 -21.90 -7.29
CA GLU A 149 -20.91 -21.92 -7.70
C GLU A 149 -19.99 -22.40 -6.57
N LEU A 150 -20.22 -21.94 -5.34
CA LEU A 150 -19.47 -22.38 -4.17
C LEU A 150 -19.64 -23.89 -3.92
N ASP A 151 -20.87 -24.41 -4.02
CA ASP A 151 -21.15 -25.84 -3.92
C ASP A 151 -20.48 -26.65 -5.03
N HIS A 152 -20.44 -26.11 -6.26
CA HIS A 152 -19.74 -26.76 -7.36
C HIS A 152 -18.23 -26.84 -7.10
N LYS A 153 -17.61 -25.76 -6.59
CA LYS A 153 -16.18 -25.74 -6.24
C LYS A 153 -15.86 -26.69 -5.09
N ASN A 154 -16.70 -26.76 -4.05
CA ASN A 154 -16.51 -27.72 -2.96
C ASN A 154 -16.56 -29.16 -3.47
N LYS A 155 -17.51 -29.52 -4.34
CA LYS A 155 -17.57 -30.84 -4.98
C LYS A 155 -16.32 -31.18 -5.80
N GLN A 156 -15.71 -30.18 -6.45
CA GLN A 156 -14.44 -30.36 -7.17
C GLN A 156 -13.28 -30.62 -6.21
N ILE A 157 -13.22 -29.91 -5.08
CA ILE A 157 -12.22 -30.14 -4.02
C ILE A 157 -12.35 -31.56 -3.46
N ASP A 158 -13.57 -32.00 -3.15
CA ASP A 158 -13.82 -33.37 -2.66
C ASP A 158 -13.41 -34.44 -3.68
N LEU A 159 -13.59 -34.18 -4.97
CA LEU A 159 -13.12 -35.08 -6.01
C LEU A 159 -11.60 -35.18 -6.02
N LEU A 160 -10.89 -34.05 -5.92
CA LEU A 160 -9.43 -34.01 -5.92
C LEU A 160 -8.85 -34.69 -4.67
N ILE A 161 -9.40 -34.41 -3.48
CA ILE A 161 -8.96 -35.06 -2.23
C ILE A 161 -9.12 -36.58 -2.34
N ARG A 162 -10.30 -37.05 -2.77
CA ARG A 162 -10.55 -38.49 -2.95
C ARG A 162 -9.60 -39.12 -3.97
N LEU A 163 -9.33 -38.43 -5.08
CA LEU A 163 -8.40 -38.93 -6.10
C LEU A 163 -7.00 -39.09 -5.52
N VAL A 164 -6.50 -38.11 -4.76
CA VAL A 164 -5.18 -38.16 -4.13
C VAL A 164 -5.12 -39.28 -3.09
N ASP A 165 -6.16 -39.44 -2.27
CA ASP A 165 -6.22 -40.51 -1.26
C ASP A 165 -6.25 -41.90 -1.91
N GLU A 166 -7.01 -42.08 -2.99
CA GLU A 166 -7.10 -43.34 -3.72
C GLU A 166 -5.79 -43.65 -4.47
N MET A 167 -5.16 -42.63 -5.06
CA MET A 167 -3.83 -42.80 -5.64
C MET A 167 -2.83 -43.21 -4.56
N HIS A 168 -2.85 -42.57 -3.39
CA HIS A 168 -1.94 -42.92 -2.30
C HIS A 168 -2.20 -44.34 -1.76
N SER A 169 -3.47 -44.75 -1.62
CA SER A 169 -3.84 -46.09 -1.14
C SER A 169 -3.35 -47.20 -2.06
N GLN A 170 -3.31 -46.95 -3.38
CA GLN A 170 -2.85 -47.91 -4.37
C GLN A 170 -1.33 -48.08 -4.42
N VAL A 171 -0.55 -47.07 -4.02
CA VAL A 171 0.92 -47.13 -3.97
C VAL A 171 1.43 -47.12 -2.52
N GLY A 172 1.02 -48.16 -1.78
CA GLY A 172 1.42 -48.40 -0.40
C GLY A 172 2.94 -48.38 -0.21
N GLY A 173 3.42 -47.50 0.67
CA GLY A 173 4.84 -47.37 1.03
C GLY A 173 5.69 -46.55 0.06
N ALA A 174 5.16 -46.09 -1.08
CA ALA A 174 5.87 -45.23 -2.01
C ALA A 174 6.06 -43.80 -1.48
N PHE A 175 5.19 -43.38 -0.56
CA PHE A 175 5.25 -42.09 0.08
C PHE A 175 5.60 -42.23 1.56
N ARG A 176 6.42 -41.30 2.05
CA ARG A 176 6.88 -41.26 3.43
C ARG A 176 6.68 -39.87 4.00
N LEU A 177 6.08 -39.82 5.18
CA LEU A 177 6.00 -38.60 5.98
C LEU A 177 7.29 -38.46 6.78
N VAL A 178 7.95 -37.30 6.68
CA VAL A 178 9.15 -36.94 7.44
C VAL A 178 8.78 -35.80 8.38
N ARG A 179 8.87 -36.05 9.68
CA ARG A 179 8.62 -35.02 10.71
C ARG A 179 9.87 -34.15 10.93
N GLU A 180 9.71 -33.00 11.59
CA GLU A 180 10.83 -32.11 11.93
C GLU A 180 11.97 -32.81 12.67
N GLN A 181 11.63 -33.76 13.54
CA GLN A 181 12.58 -34.56 14.32
C GLN A 181 13.31 -35.63 13.49
N GLU A 182 12.86 -35.88 12.26
CA GLU A 182 13.35 -36.92 11.35
C GLU A 182 14.07 -36.34 10.12
N VAL A 183 14.26 -35.01 10.11
CA VAL A 183 15.03 -34.30 9.08
C VAL A 183 16.47 -34.81 9.09
N SER A 184 17.01 -35.08 7.90
CA SER A 184 18.34 -35.67 7.72
C SER A 184 19.01 -35.08 6.48
N SER A 185 20.30 -35.36 6.28
CA SER A 185 21.01 -34.97 5.06
C SER A 185 20.34 -35.48 3.77
N HIS A 186 19.61 -36.60 3.86
CA HIS A 186 18.86 -37.17 2.73
C HIS A 186 17.44 -36.61 2.58
N ASN A 187 16.87 -36.00 3.64
CA ASN A 187 15.54 -35.39 3.64
C ASN A 187 15.62 -34.07 4.40
N PRO A 188 16.04 -32.98 3.72
CA PRO A 188 16.43 -31.74 4.38
C PRO A 188 15.25 -30.91 4.88
N VAL A 189 14.02 -31.26 4.49
CA VAL A 189 12.79 -30.51 4.80
C VAL A 189 11.76 -31.47 5.41
N SER A 190 11.00 -31.02 6.41
CA SER A 190 9.87 -31.79 6.92
C SER A 190 8.70 -31.75 5.93
N GLY A 191 8.02 -32.87 5.75
CA GLY A 191 6.93 -32.98 4.79
C GLY A 191 6.73 -34.37 4.23
N TRP A 192 5.95 -34.44 3.16
CA TRP A 192 5.57 -35.66 2.48
C TRP A 192 6.48 -35.89 1.27
N TYR A 193 7.19 -37.01 1.27
CA TYR A 193 8.13 -37.40 0.22
C TYR A 193 7.56 -38.55 -0.60
N GLY A 194 7.71 -38.48 -1.91
CA GLY A 194 7.47 -39.58 -2.84
C GLY A 194 8.77 -40.13 -3.41
N PRO A 195 8.69 -41.06 -4.39
CA PRO A 195 9.87 -41.72 -4.97
C PRO A 195 10.85 -40.76 -5.66
N MET A 196 10.35 -39.61 -6.13
CA MET A 196 11.12 -38.59 -6.86
C MET A 196 11.54 -37.40 -6.00
N GLY A 197 11.27 -37.41 -4.68
CA GLY A 197 11.61 -36.33 -3.77
C GLY A 197 10.40 -35.75 -3.03
N LEU A 198 10.54 -34.51 -2.55
CA LEU A 198 9.50 -33.82 -1.77
C LEU A 198 8.26 -33.56 -2.64
N VAL A 199 7.09 -33.95 -2.13
CA VAL A 199 5.78 -33.77 -2.77
C VAL A 199 5.05 -32.58 -2.17
N ALA A 200 5.09 -32.46 -0.84
CA ALA A 200 4.52 -31.34 -0.10
C ALA A 200 5.32 -31.11 1.18
N THR A 201 5.49 -29.86 1.58
CA THR A 201 6.06 -29.48 2.88
C THR A 201 5.11 -29.81 4.03
N TRP A 202 5.62 -29.76 5.26
CA TRP A 202 4.78 -29.96 6.45
C TRP A 202 3.64 -28.95 6.56
N ASP A 203 3.92 -27.66 6.31
CA ASP A 203 2.92 -26.59 6.34
C ASP A 203 1.82 -26.80 5.27
N GLU A 204 2.20 -27.22 4.06
CA GLU A 204 1.24 -27.53 2.99
C GLU A 204 0.37 -28.75 3.34
N MET A 205 0.94 -29.75 4.03
CA MET A 205 0.18 -30.89 4.53
C MET A 205 -0.79 -30.50 5.65
N GLU A 206 -0.40 -29.57 6.53
CA GLU A 206 -1.29 -29.05 7.57
C GLU A 206 -2.46 -28.26 6.96
N GLU A 207 -2.21 -27.45 5.94
CA GLU A 207 -3.25 -26.75 5.19
C GLU A 207 -4.19 -27.73 4.48
N LEU A 208 -3.66 -28.78 3.84
CA LEU A 208 -4.47 -29.83 3.23
C LEU A 208 -5.37 -30.54 4.26
N ASN A 209 -4.84 -30.83 5.45
CA ASN A 209 -5.62 -31.42 6.54
C ASN A 209 -6.71 -30.47 7.04
N ARG A 210 -6.43 -29.16 7.13
CA ARG A 210 -7.45 -28.17 7.47
C ARG A 210 -8.57 -28.13 6.43
N ILE A 211 -8.21 -28.13 5.14
CA ILE A 211 -9.18 -28.17 4.04
C ILE A 211 -10.03 -29.44 4.14
N ARG A 212 -9.43 -30.61 4.41
CA ARG A 212 -10.18 -31.86 4.64
C ARG A 212 -11.16 -31.75 5.80
N ASP A 213 -10.74 -31.19 6.93
CA ASP A 213 -11.60 -31.00 8.09
C ASP A 213 -12.76 -30.03 7.81
N GLU A 214 -12.50 -29.00 7.02
CA GLU A 214 -13.53 -28.05 6.58
C GLU A 214 -14.54 -28.70 5.63
N GLN A 215 -14.12 -29.57 4.71
CA GLN A 215 -15.03 -30.31 3.84
C GLN A 215 -15.84 -31.35 4.64
N ASN A 216 -15.21 -32.09 5.56
CA ASN A 216 -15.88 -33.09 6.40
C ASN A 216 -16.94 -32.49 7.34
N LYS A 217 -16.78 -31.22 7.76
CA LYS A 217 -17.78 -30.51 8.57
C LYS A 217 -18.99 -30.01 7.77
N ARG A 218 -18.89 -30.00 6.44
CA ARG A 218 -19.94 -29.50 5.53
C ARG A 218 -20.83 -30.61 4.96
N GLY A 219 -20.34 -31.85 4.93
CA GLY A 219 -21.11 -33.05 4.58
C GLY A 219 -21.96 -33.56 5.74
#